data_AF-A0A7V4Q635-F1
#
_entry.id   AF-A0A7V4Q635-F1
#
_cell.length_a   1.000
_cell.length_b   1.000
_cell.length_c   1.000
_cell.angle_alpha   90.00
_cell.angle_beta   90.00
_cell.angle_gamma   90.00
#
_symmetry.space_group_name_H-M   'P 1'
#
loop_
_entity.id
_entity.type
_entity.pdbx_description
1 polymer ?
#
loop_
_entity_poly.entity_id
_entity_poly.type
_entity_poly.pdbx_seq_one_letter_code
_entity_poly.pdbx_strand_id
1 'polypeptide(L)'
;MLLVFWLGAYIGHERYYFSYRQLFELLCYFVLTVAGSAVSVWYFATQRARREEEWPHPPRVLSPRKDDQLARKAWEQNSVILGYNVHGQPWLWPDKVRVMQGIVLGMTGAGKTTLLKNIIIQDLIRSVGPPEDLHHMPMVIFDGKGDLEFFHDLLPHIHRAGRLHQLRVLNPSRPDISVHYNPFHCTDEDYMAVVNMVFGSFNLHDEFFSKHQLNYLADIVRVLVYTGSKFNFYDVLVMAMDEHVLREQVEKATKRIERDPGITNQRRLNFEMSVKNLYQSFQD
;
A
#
# COMPACT_ATOMS: atom_id res chain seq x y z
N MET A 1 -56.77 -7.38 34.37
CA MET A 1 -57.12 -6.59 33.16
C MET A 1 -58.63 -6.42 32.98
N LEU A 2 -59.43 -7.50 32.98
CA LEU A 2 -60.89 -7.44 32.80
C LEU A 2 -61.61 -6.51 33.80
N LEU A 3 -61.26 -6.57 35.09
CA LEU A 3 -61.83 -5.71 36.14
C LEU A 3 -61.51 -4.21 35.94
N VAL A 4 -60.30 -3.89 35.47
CA VAL A 4 -59.87 -2.50 35.22
C VAL A 4 -60.56 -1.93 33.99
N PHE A 5 -60.75 -2.77 32.97
CA PHE A 5 -61.50 -2.42 31.77
C PHE A 5 -62.98 -2.16 32.09
N TRP A 6 -63.57 -3.02 32.92
CA TRP A 6 -64.96 -2.89 33.37
C TRP A 6 -65.16 -1.62 34.23
N LEU A 7 -64.23 -1.34 35.14
CA LEU A 7 -64.27 -0.13 35.98
C LEU A 7 -64.08 1.15 35.14
N GLY A 8 -63.19 1.14 34.14
CA GLY A 8 -62.98 2.27 33.24
C GLY A 8 -64.19 2.54 32.32
N ALA A 9 -64.80 1.48 31.79
CA ALA A 9 -66.04 1.57 31.01
C ALA A 9 -67.22 2.07 31.86
N TYR A 10 -67.32 1.61 33.11
CA TYR A 10 -68.33 2.06 34.07
C TYR A 10 -68.18 3.55 34.39
N ILE A 11 -66.96 4.02 34.70
CA ILE A 11 -66.70 5.44 34.99
C ILE A 11 -66.92 6.31 33.75
N GLY A 12 -66.52 5.86 32.56
CA GLY A 12 -66.72 6.59 31.31
C GLY A 12 -68.19 6.75 30.93
N HIS A 13 -69.01 5.73 31.21
CA HIS A 13 -70.45 5.74 30.94
C HIS A 13 -71.21 6.56 31.99
N GLU A 14 -70.98 6.30 33.29
CA GLU A 14 -71.72 6.94 34.40
C GLU A 14 -71.32 8.40 34.63
N ARG A 15 -70.03 8.75 34.44
CA ARG A 15 -69.51 10.06 34.87
C ARG A 15 -69.16 11.00 33.72
N TYR A 16 -68.91 10.46 32.53
CA TYR A 16 -68.56 11.24 31.33
C TYR A 16 -69.59 11.12 30.20
N TYR A 17 -70.70 10.40 30.41
CA TYR A 17 -71.80 10.22 29.44
C TYR A 17 -71.35 9.73 28.06
N PHE A 18 -70.25 9.00 27.96
CA PHE A 18 -69.84 8.42 26.69
C PHE A 18 -70.81 7.32 26.27
N SER A 19 -71.25 7.39 25.01
CA SER A 19 -72.01 6.29 24.41
C SER A 19 -71.15 5.03 24.30
N TYR A 20 -71.77 3.85 24.32
CA TYR A 20 -71.07 2.58 24.11
C TYR A 20 -70.24 2.56 22.80
N ARG A 21 -70.66 3.30 21.77
CA ARG A 21 -69.90 3.46 20.52
C ARG A 21 -68.59 4.23 20.74
N GLN A 22 -68.63 5.33 21.49
CA GLN A 22 -67.45 6.14 21.80
C GLN A 22 -66.46 5.40 22.71
N LEU A 23 -66.96 4.63 23.68
CA LEU A 23 -66.09 3.79 24.53
C LEU A 23 -65.40 2.68 23.72
N PHE A 24 -66.11 2.08 22.76
CA PHE A 24 -65.53 1.09 21.86
C PHE A 24 -64.45 1.71 20.95
N GLU A 25 -64.73 2.89 20.39
CA GLU A 25 -63.78 3.62 19.55
C GLU A 25 -62.51 4.02 20.32
N LEU A 26 -62.65 4.51 21.55
CA LEU A 26 -61.52 4.81 22.44
C LEU A 26 -60.68 3.54 22.75
N LEU A 27 -61.33 2.40 22.97
CA LEU A 27 -60.61 1.13 23.13
C LEU A 27 -59.85 0.75 21.85
N CYS A 28 -60.48 0.87 20.68
CA CYS A 28 -59.81 0.59 19.41
C CYS A 28 -58.58 1.48 19.22
N TYR A 29 -58.68 2.78 19.50
CA TYR A 29 -57.53 3.70 19.42
C TYR A 29 -56.44 3.37 20.44
N PHE A 30 -56.82 2.99 21.67
CA PHE A 30 -55.86 2.57 22.68
C PHE A 30 -55.11 1.29 22.26
N VAL A 31 -55.82 0.27 21.78
CA VAL A 31 -55.21 -0.98 21.30
C VAL A 31 -54.28 -0.73 20.13
N LEU A 32 -54.68 0.09 19.15
CA LEU A 32 -53.84 0.44 18.01
C LEU A 32 -52.58 1.21 18.43
N THR A 33 -52.71 2.13 19.39
CA THR A 33 -51.57 2.90 19.91
C THR A 33 -50.58 2.00 20.65
N VAL A 34 -51.10 1.10 21.51
CA VAL A 34 -50.26 0.13 22.23
C VAL A 34 -49.59 -0.82 21.25
N ALA A 35 -50.32 -1.38 20.30
CA ALA A 35 -49.76 -2.27 19.27
C ALA A 35 -48.71 -1.55 18.41
N GLY A 36 -49.00 -0.33 17.94
CA GLY A 36 -48.06 0.46 17.15
C GLY A 36 -46.80 0.82 17.94
N SER A 37 -46.92 1.16 19.22
CA SER A 37 -45.77 1.43 20.09
C SER A 37 -44.96 0.15 20.36
N ALA A 38 -45.61 -0.97 20.62
CA ALA A 38 -44.96 -2.27 20.84
C ALA A 38 -44.20 -2.73 19.58
N VAL A 39 -44.81 -2.61 18.39
CA VAL A 39 -44.16 -2.91 17.11
C VAL A 39 -42.99 -1.97 16.86
N SER A 40 -43.12 -0.68 17.17
CA SER A 40 -42.03 0.29 17.03
C SER A 40 -40.86 -0.05 17.96
N VAL A 41 -41.12 -0.32 19.25
CA VAL A 41 -40.11 -0.74 20.22
C VAL A 41 -39.44 -2.04 19.79
N TRP A 42 -40.23 -3.03 19.35
CA TRP A 42 -39.71 -4.29 18.83
C TRP A 42 -38.85 -4.10 17.58
N TYR A 43 -39.27 -3.23 16.66
CA TYR A 43 -38.52 -2.89 15.46
C TYR A 43 -37.16 -2.25 15.83
N PHE A 44 -37.15 -1.25 16.70
CA PHE A 44 -35.90 -0.62 17.16
C PHE A 44 -35.00 -1.58 17.95
N ALA A 45 -35.59 -2.47 18.76
CA ALA A 45 -34.84 -3.48 19.51
C ALA A 45 -34.20 -4.53 18.59
N THR A 46 -34.90 -4.95 17.52
CA THR A 46 -34.42 -6.00 16.59
C THR A 46 -33.63 -5.46 15.41
N GLN A 47 -33.57 -4.15 15.20
CA GLN A 47 -32.88 -3.53 14.07
C GLN A 47 -31.40 -3.93 13.92
N ARG A 48 -30.67 -4.08 15.04
CA ARG A 48 -29.26 -4.49 14.99
C ARG A 48 -29.08 -5.91 14.49
N ALA A 49 -29.83 -6.85 15.07
CA ALA A 49 -29.78 -8.27 14.69
C ALA A 49 -30.21 -8.46 13.22
N ARG A 50 -31.27 -7.78 12.79
CA ARG A 50 -31.72 -7.83 11.39
C ARG A 50 -30.66 -7.38 10.40
N ARG A 51 -29.91 -6.33 10.72
CA ARG A 51 -28.82 -5.84 9.85
C ARG A 51 -27.65 -6.81 9.75
N GLU A 52 -27.41 -7.58 10.81
CA GLU A 52 -26.39 -8.63 10.81
C GLU A 52 -26.86 -9.86 10.01
N GLU A 53 -28.16 -10.17 10.04
CA GLU A 53 -28.75 -11.31 9.32
C GLU A 53 -29.04 -11.02 7.83
N GLU A 54 -29.29 -9.77 7.45
CA GLU A 54 -29.64 -9.37 6.09
C GLU A 54 -28.42 -9.42 5.16
N TRP A 55 -28.46 -10.30 4.15
CA TRP A 55 -27.44 -10.40 3.10
C TRP A 55 -28.06 -10.21 1.69
N PRO A 56 -27.52 -9.33 0.84
CA PRO A 56 -26.34 -8.49 1.05
C PRO A 56 -26.62 -7.34 2.03
N HIS A 57 -25.64 -7.02 2.86
CA HIS A 57 -25.77 -5.90 3.79
C HIS A 57 -26.00 -4.58 3.05
N PRO A 58 -26.95 -3.72 3.50
CA PRO A 58 -27.22 -2.47 2.83
C PRO A 58 -26.00 -1.54 2.88
N PRO A 59 -25.64 -0.87 1.76
CA PRO A 59 -24.48 0.00 1.71
C PRO A 59 -24.67 1.17 2.67
N ARG A 60 -23.71 1.34 3.58
CA ARG A 60 -23.73 2.44 4.55
C ARG A 60 -22.80 3.55 4.11
N VAL A 61 -23.38 4.67 3.71
CA VAL A 61 -22.63 5.88 3.41
C VAL A 61 -22.28 6.59 4.71
N LEU A 62 -20.99 6.82 4.93
CA LEU A 62 -20.49 7.67 6.01
C LEU A 62 -20.25 9.07 5.49
N SER A 63 -20.67 10.08 6.27
CA SER A 63 -20.36 11.47 5.94
C SER A 63 -18.85 11.71 6.02
N PRO A 64 -18.24 12.45 5.08
CA PRO A 64 -16.80 12.71 5.08
C PRO A 64 -16.27 13.30 6.39
N ARG A 65 -17.02 14.21 7.02
CA ARG A 65 -16.63 14.80 8.32
C ARG A 65 -16.51 13.76 9.44
N LYS A 66 -17.39 12.76 9.44
CA LYS A 66 -17.38 11.69 10.44
C LYS A 66 -16.24 10.71 10.17
N ASP A 67 -16.01 10.39 8.89
CA ASP A 67 -14.87 9.58 8.46
C ASP A 67 -13.54 10.22 8.90
N ASP A 68 -13.34 11.51 8.59
CA ASP A 68 -12.16 12.28 9.01
C ASP A 68 -11.96 12.27 10.54
N GLN A 69 -13.04 12.44 11.32
CA GLN A 69 -12.97 12.39 12.78
C GLN A 69 -12.58 11.00 13.31
N LEU A 70 -13.13 9.94 12.73
CA LEU A 70 -12.80 8.57 13.12
C LEU A 70 -11.36 8.23 12.70
N ALA A 71 -10.92 8.67 11.52
CA ALA A 71 -9.56 8.48 11.05
C ALA A 71 -8.54 9.14 11.99
N ARG A 72 -8.78 10.39 12.41
CA ARG A 72 -7.91 11.08 13.38
C ARG A 72 -7.82 10.33 14.72
N LYS A 73 -8.95 9.85 15.23
CA LYS A 73 -8.99 9.01 16.45
C LYS A 73 -8.24 7.69 16.28
N ALA A 74 -8.30 7.08 15.09
CA ALA A 74 -7.54 5.88 14.79
C ALA A 74 -6.03 6.16 14.76
N TRP A 75 -5.62 7.30 14.20
CA TRP A 75 -4.22 7.71 14.12
C TRP A 75 -3.62 7.98 15.50
N GLU A 76 -4.38 8.59 16.42
CA GLU A 76 -4.00 8.75 17.84
C GLU A 76 -3.71 7.40 18.54
N GLN A 77 -4.26 6.30 18.02
CA GLN A 77 -4.05 4.95 18.51
C GLN A 77 -3.04 4.15 17.66
N ASN A 78 -2.23 4.83 16.84
CA ASN A 78 -1.28 4.22 15.90
C ASN A 78 -1.93 3.15 15.01
N SER A 79 -3.05 3.51 14.39
CA SER A 79 -3.82 2.62 13.53
C SER A 79 -4.41 3.34 12.33
N VAL A 80 -4.70 2.60 11.27
CA VAL A 80 -5.48 3.08 10.11
C VAL A 80 -6.83 2.38 10.04
N ILE A 81 -7.81 3.00 9.39
CA ILE A 81 -9.12 2.42 9.15
C ILE A 81 -9.08 1.61 7.85
N LEU A 82 -9.33 0.31 7.92
CA LEU A 82 -9.48 -0.54 6.73
C LEU A 82 -10.86 -0.40 6.09
N GLY A 83 -11.87 -0.17 6.92
CA GLY A 83 -13.25 -0.05 6.48
C GLY A 83 -14.18 0.06 7.68
N TYR A 84 -15.46 -0.20 7.43
CA TYR A 84 -16.52 -0.06 8.43
C TYR A 84 -17.38 -1.31 8.45
N ASN A 85 -17.80 -1.74 9.65
CA ASN A 85 -18.77 -2.83 9.77
C ASN A 85 -20.19 -2.34 9.41
N VAL A 86 -21.16 -3.26 9.42
CA VAL A 86 -22.58 -2.96 9.17
C VAL A 86 -23.15 -1.90 10.13
N HIS A 87 -22.55 -1.78 11.32
CA HIS A 87 -22.88 -0.77 12.34
C HIS A 87 -22.12 0.55 12.20
N GLY A 88 -21.34 0.71 11.13
CA GLY A 88 -20.58 1.94 10.84
C GLY A 88 -19.47 2.21 11.86
N GLN A 89 -19.01 1.18 12.54
CA GLN A 89 -17.86 1.22 13.45
C GLN A 89 -16.60 0.92 12.63
N PRO A 90 -15.51 1.66 12.88
CA PRO A 90 -14.28 1.50 12.11
C PRO A 90 -13.60 0.18 12.44
N TRP A 91 -13.13 -0.50 11.40
CA TRP A 91 -12.22 -1.64 11.52
C TRP A 91 -10.79 -1.14 11.47
N LEU A 92 -10.10 -1.21 12.62
CA LEU A 92 -8.76 -0.66 12.78
C LEU A 92 -7.69 -1.69 12.38
N TRP A 93 -6.63 -1.21 11.75
CA TRP A 93 -5.41 -1.95 11.47
C TRP A 93 -4.23 -1.29 12.19
N PRO A 94 -3.86 -1.79 13.37
CA PRO A 94 -2.80 -1.20 14.20
C PRO A 94 -1.42 -1.36 13.58
N ASP A 95 -0.55 -0.37 13.75
CA ASP A 95 0.81 -0.35 13.21
C ASP A 95 1.65 -1.54 13.71
N LYS A 96 1.45 -1.95 14.97
CA LYS A 96 2.07 -3.15 15.56
C LYS A 96 1.77 -4.46 14.80
N VAL A 97 0.68 -4.51 14.04
CA VAL A 97 0.32 -5.65 13.18
C VAL A 97 0.79 -5.38 11.75
N ARG A 98 0.73 -4.13 11.29
CA ARG A 98 1.14 -3.74 9.93
C ARG A 98 2.60 -4.03 9.62
N VAL A 99 3.47 -4.06 10.63
CA VAL A 99 4.88 -4.49 10.48
C VAL A 99 5.03 -5.93 10.00
N MET A 100 4.02 -6.79 10.20
CA MET A 100 4.05 -8.20 9.79
C MET A 100 3.68 -8.44 8.31
N GLN A 101 3.50 -7.37 7.52
CA GLN A 101 3.00 -7.37 6.14
C GLN A 101 1.52 -7.82 6.03
N GLY A 102 0.88 -7.48 4.91
CA GLY A 102 -0.50 -7.82 4.64
C GLY A 102 -0.70 -8.23 3.18
N ILE A 103 -1.50 -9.28 2.96
CA ILE A 103 -1.79 -9.80 1.63
C ILE A 103 -3.26 -9.55 1.32
N VAL A 104 -3.54 -8.85 0.22
CA VAL A 104 -4.91 -8.60 -0.27
C VAL A 104 -5.14 -9.44 -1.51
N LEU A 105 -6.04 -10.42 -1.40
CA LEU A 105 -6.42 -11.32 -2.49
C LEU A 105 -7.77 -10.91 -3.09
N GLY A 106 -7.90 -11.02 -4.41
CA GLY A 106 -9.17 -10.77 -5.09
C GLY A 106 -9.01 -10.65 -6.60
N MET A 107 -10.09 -10.82 -7.34
CA MET A 107 -10.12 -10.64 -8.80
C MET A 107 -10.12 -9.14 -9.19
N THR A 108 -9.92 -8.84 -10.47
CA THR A 108 -10.10 -7.47 -10.99
C THR A 108 -11.54 -7.02 -10.76
N GLY A 109 -11.73 -5.76 -10.37
CA GLY A 109 -13.05 -5.23 -10.01
C GLY A 109 -13.49 -5.50 -8.56
N ALA A 110 -12.79 -6.35 -7.81
CA ALA A 110 -13.13 -6.66 -6.40
C ALA A 110 -12.81 -5.51 -5.40
N GLY A 111 -12.38 -4.34 -5.87
CA GLY A 111 -12.08 -3.19 -5.01
C GLY A 111 -10.68 -3.18 -4.37
N LYS A 112 -9.75 -4.04 -4.81
CA LYS A 112 -8.35 -4.06 -4.30
C LYS A 112 -7.66 -2.69 -4.37
N THR A 113 -7.75 -2.03 -5.54
CA THR A 113 -7.15 -0.71 -5.75
C THR A 113 -7.79 0.34 -4.84
N THR A 114 -9.10 0.29 -4.64
CA THR A 114 -9.82 1.17 -3.72
C THR A 114 -9.37 0.98 -2.27
N LEU A 115 -9.19 -0.27 -1.83
CA LEU A 115 -8.69 -0.58 -0.49
C LEU A 115 -7.27 -0.02 -0.29
N LEU A 116 -6.36 -0.29 -1.23
CA LEU A 116 -4.98 0.22 -1.15
C LEU A 116 -4.94 1.75 -1.20
N LYS A 117 -5.75 2.38 -2.06
CA LYS A 117 -5.90 3.85 -2.14
C LYS A 117 -6.29 4.42 -0.78
N ASN A 118 -7.28 3.82 -0.11
CA ASN A 118 -7.75 4.28 1.20
C ASN A 118 -6.66 4.18 2.30
N ILE A 119 -5.83 3.13 2.26
CA ILE A 119 -4.70 2.98 3.18
C ILE A 119 -3.64 4.05 2.89
N ILE A 120 -3.23 4.18 1.62
CA ILE A 120 -2.21 5.14 1.18
C ILE A 120 -2.62 6.57 1.52
N ILE A 121 -3.89 6.96 1.32
CA ILE A 121 -4.36 8.31 1.64
C ILE A 121 -4.22 8.61 3.14
N GLN A 122 -4.51 7.64 4.01
CA GLN A 122 -4.33 7.82 5.45
C GLN A 122 -2.85 7.95 5.82
N ASP A 123 -1.99 7.11 5.24
CA ASP A 123 -0.55 7.13 5.47
C ASP A 123 0.16 8.35 4.88
N LEU A 124 -0.41 8.95 3.82
CA LEU A 124 0.06 10.22 3.26
C LEU A 124 -0.07 11.37 4.24
N ILE A 125 -1.17 11.40 5.01
CA ILE A 125 -1.57 12.53 5.85
C ILE A 125 -1.06 12.38 7.28
N ARG A 126 -1.11 11.18 7.85
CA ARG A 126 -0.78 10.97 9.26
C ARG A 126 0.73 11.11 9.52
N SER A 127 1.04 11.47 10.77
CA SER A 127 2.40 11.38 11.32
C SER A 127 2.51 10.10 12.14
N VAL A 128 3.67 9.46 12.08
CA VAL A 128 4.02 8.23 12.79
C VAL A 128 5.28 8.47 13.61
N GLY A 129 5.55 7.59 14.56
CA GLY A 129 6.71 7.68 15.45
C GLY A 129 6.34 8.15 16.86
N PRO A 130 7.32 8.14 17.79
CA PRO A 130 7.13 8.64 19.14
C PRO A 130 6.98 10.17 19.16
N PRO A 131 6.44 10.77 20.24
CA PRO A 131 6.20 12.22 20.33
C PRO A 131 7.43 13.09 20.05
N GLU A 132 8.62 12.60 20.39
CA GLU A 132 9.92 13.23 20.16
C GLU A 132 10.43 13.16 18.71
N ASP A 133 9.92 12.24 17.89
CA ASP A 133 10.33 12.04 16.48
C ASP A 133 9.14 11.72 15.58
N LEU A 134 8.20 12.66 15.53
CA LEU A 134 7.04 12.58 14.64
C LEU A 134 7.47 12.87 13.19
N HIS A 135 7.30 11.88 12.32
CA HIS A 135 7.62 11.99 10.91
C HIS A 135 6.51 11.39 10.03
N HIS A 136 6.47 11.78 8.76
CA HIS A 136 5.57 11.16 7.80
C HIS A 136 6.14 9.83 7.32
N MET A 137 5.24 8.87 7.05
CA MET A 137 5.66 7.56 6.56
C MET A 137 6.33 7.69 5.17
N PRO A 138 7.54 7.14 4.99
CA PRO A 138 8.10 6.94 3.66
C PRO A 138 7.34 5.83 2.95
N MET A 139 6.94 6.06 1.70
CA MET A 139 6.15 5.11 0.91
C MET A 139 6.79 4.88 -0.44
N VAL A 140 6.94 3.61 -0.80
CA VAL A 140 7.32 3.14 -2.13
C VAL A 140 6.14 2.34 -2.67
N ILE A 141 5.60 2.77 -3.81
CA ILE A 141 4.42 2.16 -4.42
C ILE A 141 4.87 1.52 -5.75
N PHE A 142 4.63 0.21 -5.86
CA PHE A 142 4.84 -0.53 -7.10
C PHE A 142 3.49 -0.74 -7.78
N ASP A 143 3.27 -0.08 -8.91
CA ASP A 143 2.07 -0.26 -9.72
C ASP A 143 2.38 -1.12 -10.96
N GLY A 144 1.90 -2.36 -10.93
CA GLY A 144 2.15 -3.35 -11.98
C GLY A 144 1.25 -3.21 -13.21
N LYS A 145 0.22 -2.35 -13.19
CA LYS A 145 -0.69 -2.19 -14.35
C LYS A 145 -0.10 -1.32 -15.45
N GLY A 146 0.83 -0.42 -15.12
CA GLY A 146 1.51 0.46 -16.08
C GLY A 146 0.64 1.60 -16.62
N ASP A 147 -0.66 1.65 -16.31
CA ASP A 147 -1.50 2.82 -16.55
C ASP A 147 -1.18 3.94 -15.53
N LEU A 148 -1.46 5.19 -15.90
CA LEU A 148 -1.26 6.34 -15.02
C LEU A 148 -2.54 6.71 -14.26
N GLU A 149 -3.62 5.92 -14.38
CA GLU A 149 -4.92 6.25 -13.80
C GLU A 149 -4.80 6.33 -12.28
N PHE A 150 -4.23 5.29 -11.66
CA PHE A 150 -4.02 5.25 -10.21
C PHE A 150 -3.10 6.38 -9.73
N PHE A 151 -2.06 6.71 -10.50
CA PHE A 151 -1.14 7.80 -10.17
C PHE A 151 -1.86 9.16 -10.18
N HIS A 152 -2.58 9.47 -11.25
CA HIS A 152 -3.34 10.72 -11.38
C HIS A 152 -4.41 10.84 -10.29
N ASP A 153 -5.04 9.73 -9.94
CA ASP A 153 -5.99 9.63 -8.84
C ASP A 153 -5.38 9.96 -7.46
N LEU A 154 -4.10 9.64 -7.25
CA LEU A 154 -3.39 9.94 -6.00
C LEU A 154 -2.86 11.37 -5.92
N LEU A 155 -2.58 12.03 -7.06
CA LEU A 155 -1.97 13.37 -7.10
C LEU A 155 -2.71 14.41 -6.23
N PRO A 156 -4.05 14.56 -6.28
CA PRO A 156 -4.75 15.50 -5.42
C PRO A 156 -4.56 15.22 -3.92
N HIS A 157 -4.44 13.95 -3.54
CA HIS A 157 -4.22 13.55 -2.16
C HIS A 157 -2.79 13.85 -1.69
N ILE A 158 -1.80 13.62 -2.56
CA ILE A 158 -0.40 13.97 -2.29
C ILE A 158 -0.25 15.49 -2.16
N HIS A 159 -0.91 16.25 -3.04
CA HIS A 159 -0.92 17.71 -2.99
C HIS A 159 -1.61 18.23 -1.72
N ARG A 160 -2.78 17.66 -1.35
CA ARG A 160 -3.49 17.99 -0.10
C ARG A 160 -2.65 17.68 1.14
N ALA A 161 -1.82 16.64 1.11
CA ALA A 161 -0.88 16.32 2.17
C ALA A 161 0.35 17.25 2.21
N GLY A 162 0.52 18.15 1.23
CA GLY A 162 1.68 19.06 1.14
C GLY A 162 2.97 18.37 0.67
N ARG A 163 2.89 17.13 0.16
CA ARG A 163 4.05 16.26 -0.11
C ARG A 163 4.45 16.20 -1.58
N LEU A 164 3.91 17.06 -2.44
CA LEU A 164 4.20 17.04 -3.88
C LEU A 164 5.70 17.21 -4.19
N HIS A 165 6.42 18.00 -3.39
CA HIS A 165 7.87 18.19 -3.54
C HIS A 165 8.70 16.92 -3.25
N GLN A 166 8.13 15.96 -2.50
CA GLN A 166 8.76 14.68 -2.16
C GLN A 166 8.46 13.59 -3.19
N LEU A 167 7.49 13.82 -4.08
CA LEU A 167 7.08 12.86 -5.09
C LEU A 167 8.23 12.60 -6.06
N ARG A 168 8.50 11.31 -6.30
CA ARG A 168 9.43 10.83 -7.32
C ARG A 168 8.70 9.72 -8.08
N VAL A 169 8.66 9.82 -9.41
CA VAL A 169 8.04 8.81 -10.27
C VAL A 169 9.16 8.13 -11.04
N LEU A 170 9.22 6.81 -11.01
CA LEU A 170 10.13 6.03 -11.86
C LEU A 170 9.29 5.25 -12.85
N ASN A 171 9.23 5.72 -14.10
CA ASN A 171 8.48 5.09 -15.17
C ASN A 171 9.26 5.19 -16.50
N PRO A 172 10.02 4.15 -16.88
CA PRO A 172 10.81 4.15 -18.10
C PRO A 172 9.99 4.38 -19.39
N SER A 173 8.70 4.04 -19.39
CA SER A 173 7.79 4.29 -20.53
C SER A 173 7.32 5.74 -20.63
N ARG A 174 7.55 6.55 -19.59
CA ARG A 174 7.17 7.98 -19.53
C ARG A 174 8.35 8.84 -19.07
N PRO A 175 9.36 9.05 -19.94
CA PRO A 175 10.54 9.85 -19.61
C PRO A 175 10.22 11.30 -19.24
N ASP A 176 9.07 11.83 -19.68
CA ASP A 176 8.60 13.19 -19.42
C ASP A 176 8.36 13.48 -17.92
N ILE A 177 7.94 12.47 -17.17
CA ILE A 177 7.65 12.58 -15.73
C ILE A 177 8.57 11.72 -14.86
N SER A 178 9.31 10.80 -15.47
CA SER A 178 10.19 9.89 -14.75
C SER A 178 11.45 10.59 -14.27
N VAL A 179 11.87 10.28 -13.05
CA VAL A 179 13.18 10.63 -12.54
C VAL A 179 14.24 9.73 -13.18
N HIS A 180 15.48 10.24 -13.23
CA HIS A 180 16.61 9.43 -13.61
C HIS A 180 17.00 8.49 -12.48
N TYR A 181 17.19 7.21 -12.81
CA TYR A 181 17.65 6.20 -11.88
C TYR A 181 18.71 5.36 -12.57
N ASN A 182 19.88 5.26 -11.94
CA ASN A 182 20.94 4.36 -12.37
C ASN A 182 21.14 3.32 -11.25
N PRO A 183 20.77 2.05 -11.47
CA PRO A 183 20.90 1.06 -10.42
C PRO A 183 22.36 0.74 -10.09
N PHE A 184 23.31 1.03 -10.99
CA PHE A 184 24.74 0.83 -10.72
C PHE A 184 25.38 1.95 -9.90
N HIS A 185 24.61 2.93 -9.43
CA HIS A 185 25.12 3.95 -8.53
C HIS A 185 25.38 3.36 -7.14
N CYS A 186 26.62 2.93 -6.89
CA CYS A 186 27.05 2.23 -5.68
C CYS A 186 28.42 2.69 -5.20
N THR A 187 28.79 2.25 -3.99
CA THR A 187 30.15 2.37 -3.44
C THR A 187 30.99 1.15 -3.83
N ASP A 188 32.32 1.26 -3.69
CA ASP A 188 33.26 0.16 -3.94
C ASP A 188 33.05 -1.06 -3.01
N GLU A 189 32.26 -0.92 -1.94
CA GLU A 189 31.96 -1.98 -0.98
C GLU A 189 30.70 -2.77 -1.34
N ASP A 190 29.67 -2.09 -1.86
CA ASP A 190 28.35 -2.67 -2.06
C ASP A 190 28.05 -3.06 -3.51
N TYR A 191 28.96 -2.80 -4.45
CA TYR A 191 28.71 -3.00 -5.87
C TYR A 191 28.30 -4.44 -6.22
N MET A 192 28.80 -5.45 -5.50
CA MET A 192 28.40 -6.85 -5.73
C MET A 192 26.95 -7.13 -5.36
N ALA A 193 26.45 -6.56 -4.27
CA ALA A 193 25.04 -6.69 -3.89
C ALA A 193 24.15 -6.04 -4.95
N VAL A 194 24.58 -4.88 -5.47
CA VAL A 194 23.90 -4.16 -6.55
C VAL A 194 23.90 -4.95 -7.86
N VAL A 195 25.05 -5.51 -8.26
CA VAL A 195 25.19 -6.35 -9.45
C VAL A 195 24.28 -7.57 -9.38
N ASN A 196 24.28 -8.27 -8.24
CA ASN A 196 23.43 -9.44 -8.02
C ASN A 196 21.94 -9.07 -8.03
N MET A 197 21.56 -7.92 -7.45
CA MET A 197 20.18 -7.43 -7.51
C MET A 197 19.76 -7.12 -8.95
N VAL A 198 20.61 -6.40 -9.70
CA VAL A 198 20.30 -5.99 -11.08
C VAL A 198 20.18 -7.20 -11.98
N PHE A 199 21.23 -8.02 -12.07
CA PHE A 199 21.24 -9.12 -13.02
C PHE A 199 20.45 -10.33 -12.53
N GLY A 200 20.29 -10.52 -11.21
CA GLY A 200 19.37 -11.51 -10.65
C GLY A 200 17.90 -11.21 -10.91
N SER A 201 17.56 -9.95 -11.25
CA SER A 201 16.20 -9.60 -11.70
C SER A 201 15.89 -10.02 -13.14
N PHE A 202 16.92 -10.37 -13.92
CA PHE A 202 16.72 -10.86 -15.28
C PHE A 202 16.18 -12.29 -15.22
N ASN A 203 14.97 -12.48 -15.74
CA ASN A 203 14.33 -13.79 -15.84
C ASN A 203 14.97 -14.60 -16.97
N LEU A 204 16.20 -15.08 -16.75
CA LEU A 204 16.94 -15.90 -17.71
C LEU A 204 16.38 -17.33 -17.66
N HIS A 205 15.56 -17.69 -18.64
CA HIS A 205 14.84 -18.95 -18.70
C HIS A 205 15.75 -20.19 -18.86
N ASP A 206 16.94 -20.02 -19.41
CA ASP A 206 17.91 -21.10 -19.60
C ASP A 206 18.97 -21.11 -18.50
N GLU A 207 18.76 -21.95 -17.48
CA GLU A 207 19.59 -22.08 -16.28
C GLU A 207 21.05 -22.44 -16.58
N PHE A 208 21.31 -23.07 -17.74
CA PHE A 208 22.66 -23.46 -18.17
C PHE A 208 23.52 -22.27 -18.62
N PHE A 209 22.92 -21.30 -19.35
CA PHE A 209 23.63 -20.13 -19.84
C PHE A 209 23.56 -18.94 -18.90
N SER A 210 22.55 -18.91 -18.03
CA SER A 210 22.32 -17.79 -17.11
C SER A 210 23.50 -17.57 -16.18
N LYS A 211 24.05 -18.62 -15.56
CA LYS A 211 25.16 -18.47 -14.62
C LYS A 211 26.44 -17.94 -15.27
N HIS A 212 26.74 -18.37 -16.50
CA HIS A 212 27.92 -17.90 -17.22
C HIS A 212 27.75 -16.44 -17.68
N GLN A 213 26.58 -16.09 -18.23
CA GLN A 213 26.25 -14.72 -18.64
C GLN A 213 26.26 -13.74 -17.46
N LEU A 214 25.70 -14.16 -16.32
CA LEU A 214 25.69 -13.35 -15.09
C LEU A 214 27.11 -13.09 -14.58
N ASN A 215 27.97 -14.13 -14.58
CA ASN A 215 29.37 -13.96 -14.18
C ASN A 215 30.13 -13.03 -15.13
N TYR A 216 29.93 -13.18 -16.44
CA TYR A 216 30.52 -12.31 -17.45
C TYR A 216 30.12 -10.84 -17.25
N LEU A 217 28.83 -10.55 -17.09
CA LEU A 217 28.34 -9.20 -16.82
C LEU A 217 28.81 -8.66 -15.47
N ALA A 218 28.88 -9.50 -14.43
CA ALA A 218 29.40 -9.11 -13.12
C ALA A 218 30.90 -8.75 -13.19
N ASP A 219 31.68 -9.49 -13.98
CA ASP A 219 33.10 -9.22 -14.20
C ASP A 219 33.30 -7.89 -14.97
N ILE A 220 32.45 -7.58 -15.97
CA ILE A 220 32.43 -6.27 -16.65
C ILE A 220 32.17 -5.14 -15.65
N VAL A 221 31.11 -5.26 -14.84
CA VAL A 221 30.76 -4.23 -13.86
C VAL A 221 31.89 -4.04 -12.85
N ARG A 222 32.53 -5.13 -12.41
CA ARG A 222 33.68 -5.06 -11.51
C ARG A 222 34.81 -4.21 -12.11
N VAL A 223 35.15 -4.41 -13.38
CA VAL A 223 36.17 -3.59 -14.06
C VAL A 223 35.74 -2.11 -14.07
N LEU A 224 34.49 -1.82 -14.45
CA LEU A 224 33.96 -0.46 -14.48
C LEU A 224 33.99 0.23 -13.11
N VAL A 225 33.66 -0.47 -12.03
CA VAL A 225 33.77 0.04 -10.65
C VAL A 225 35.21 0.45 -10.34
N TYR A 226 36.19 -0.40 -10.67
CA TYR A 226 37.59 -0.09 -10.40
C TYR A 226 38.15 1.05 -11.25
N THR A 227 37.53 1.43 -12.38
CA THR A 227 37.91 2.67 -13.09
C THR A 227 37.66 3.93 -12.25
N GLY A 228 36.70 3.88 -11.31
CA GLY A 228 36.30 5.03 -10.48
C GLY A 228 35.43 6.05 -11.19
N SER A 229 35.07 5.75 -12.45
CA SER A 229 34.15 6.56 -13.22
C SER A 229 32.72 6.14 -12.95
N LYS A 230 31.80 7.09 -13.03
CA LYS A 230 30.37 6.77 -13.04
C LYS A 230 30.03 6.07 -14.36
N PHE A 231 29.33 4.95 -14.28
CA PHE A 231 28.90 4.16 -15.43
C PHE A 231 27.41 3.80 -15.29
N ASN A 232 26.78 3.42 -16.39
CA ASN A 232 25.38 3.02 -16.47
C ASN A 232 25.20 1.77 -17.36
N PHE A 233 23.96 1.34 -17.60
CA PHE A 233 23.69 0.16 -18.45
C PHE A 233 24.29 0.25 -19.85
N TYR A 234 24.30 1.43 -20.47
CA TYR A 234 24.87 1.61 -21.78
C TYR A 234 26.38 1.28 -21.79
N ASP A 235 27.11 1.73 -20.78
CA ASP A 235 28.56 1.46 -20.67
C ASP A 235 28.84 -0.04 -20.50
N VAL A 236 28.02 -0.74 -19.71
CA VAL A 236 28.10 -2.20 -19.55
C VAL A 236 27.84 -2.91 -20.88
N LEU A 237 26.83 -2.46 -21.64
CA LEU A 237 26.49 -3.05 -22.94
C LEU A 237 27.57 -2.81 -23.99
N VAL A 238 28.09 -1.58 -24.10
CA VAL A 238 29.18 -1.26 -25.02
C VAL A 238 30.42 -2.09 -24.68
N MET A 239 30.77 -2.19 -23.40
CA MET A 239 31.91 -2.99 -22.95
C MET A 239 31.71 -4.50 -23.18
N ALA A 240 30.47 -4.99 -23.13
CA ALA A 240 30.16 -6.37 -23.46
C ALA A 240 30.25 -6.67 -24.97
N MET A 241 30.05 -5.66 -25.82
CA MET A 241 29.99 -5.79 -27.29
C MET A 241 31.31 -5.44 -28.00
N ASP A 242 32.12 -4.56 -27.41
CA ASP A 242 33.35 -4.04 -28.01
C ASP A 242 34.58 -4.40 -27.17
N GLU A 243 35.37 -5.34 -27.68
CA GLU A 243 36.60 -5.82 -27.03
C GLU A 243 37.66 -4.71 -26.89
N HIS A 244 37.71 -3.76 -27.82
CA HIS A 244 38.66 -2.66 -27.73
C HIS A 244 38.32 -1.75 -26.54
N VAL A 245 37.04 -1.45 -26.34
CA VAL A 245 36.57 -0.67 -25.19
C VAL A 245 36.84 -1.41 -23.88
N LEU A 246 36.57 -2.72 -23.83
CA LEU A 246 36.88 -3.57 -22.67
C LEU A 246 38.36 -3.45 -22.27
N ARG A 247 39.28 -3.66 -23.23
CA ARG A 247 40.73 -3.57 -22.98
C ARG A 247 41.13 -2.20 -22.46
N GLU A 248 40.58 -1.13 -23.04
CA GLU A 248 40.83 0.24 -22.58
C GLU A 248 40.36 0.46 -21.13
N GLN A 249 39.17 -0.03 -20.76
CA GLN A 249 38.66 0.10 -19.39
C GLN A 249 39.46 -0.75 -18.39
N VAL A 250 39.90 -1.94 -18.78
CA VAL A 250 40.80 -2.78 -17.96
C VAL A 250 42.09 -2.03 -17.67
N GLU A 251 42.73 -1.40 -18.66
CA GLU A 251 43.95 -0.61 -18.44
C GLU A 251 43.73 0.57 -17.48
N LYS A 252 42.59 1.27 -17.62
CA LYS A 252 42.22 2.37 -16.71
C LYS A 252 42.03 1.87 -15.27
N ALA A 253 41.32 0.76 -15.10
CA ALA A 253 41.11 0.14 -13.80
C ALA A 253 42.43 -0.32 -13.17
N THR A 254 43.30 -1.00 -13.93
CA THR A 254 44.62 -1.44 -13.44
C THR A 254 45.47 -0.26 -12.97
N LYS A 255 45.57 0.82 -13.77
CA LYS A 255 46.32 2.03 -13.39
C LYS A 255 45.79 2.67 -12.11
N ARG A 256 44.47 2.64 -11.86
CA ARG A 256 43.88 3.15 -10.62
C ARG A 256 44.19 2.22 -9.45
N ILE A 257 44.07 0.90 -9.63
CA ILE A 257 44.32 -0.09 -8.58
C ILE A 257 45.77 -0.05 -8.08
N GLU A 258 46.73 0.16 -8.98
CA GLU A 258 48.15 0.31 -8.64
C GLU A 258 48.42 1.58 -7.83
N ARG A 259 47.68 2.66 -8.12
CA ARG A 259 47.86 3.96 -7.48
C ARG A 259 47.09 4.12 -6.17
N ASP A 260 46.05 3.32 -5.96
CA ASP A 260 45.19 3.40 -4.78
C ASP A 260 45.67 2.42 -3.68
N PRO A 261 46.29 2.93 -2.58
CA PRO A 261 46.73 2.11 -1.47
C PRO A 261 45.56 1.58 -0.61
N GLY A 262 44.34 2.12 -0.77
CA GLY A 262 43.15 1.68 -0.05
C GLY A 262 42.57 0.35 -0.55
N ILE A 263 43.01 -0.12 -1.71
CA ILE A 263 42.52 -1.38 -2.29
C ILE A 263 43.29 -2.56 -1.72
N THR A 264 42.56 -3.45 -1.04
CA THR A 264 43.12 -4.66 -0.43
C THR A 264 43.67 -5.64 -1.46
N ASN A 265 44.67 -6.44 -1.07
CA ASN A 265 45.23 -7.47 -1.95
C ASN A 265 44.18 -8.48 -2.44
N GLN A 266 43.18 -8.81 -1.62
CA GLN A 266 42.08 -9.69 -2.03
C GLN A 266 41.24 -9.06 -3.15
N ARG A 267 40.96 -7.76 -3.09
CA ARG A 267 40.24 -7.03 -4.14
C ARG A 267 41.03 -6.99 -5.45
N ARG A 268 42.36 -6.86 -5.38
CA ARG A 268 43.27 -6.95 -6.54
C ARG A 268 43.21 -8.32 -7.21
N LEU A 269 43.33 -9.40 -6.42
CA LEU A 269 43.24 -10.77 -6.93
C LEU A 269 41.87 -11.04 -7.58
N ASN A 270 40.78 -10.58 -6.94
CA ASN A 270 39.44 -10.71 -7.52
C ASN A 270 39.32 -9.98 -8.85
N PHE A 271 39.89 -8.78 -8.98
CA PHE A 271 39.94 -8.02 -10.23
C PHE A 271 40.71 -8.78 -11.32
N GLU A 272 41.93 -9.24 -11.02
CA GLU A 272 42.77 -9.99 -11.96
C GLU A 272 42.07 -11.25 -12.49
N MET A 273 41.39 -11.98 -11.60
CA MET A 273 40.60 -13.17 -11.98
C MET A 273 39.47 -12.82 -12.94
N SER A 274 38.71 -11.75 -12.70
CA SER A 274 37.68 -11.26 -13.65
C SER A 274 38.28 -10.90 -15.00
N VAL A 275 39.39 -10.16 -15.03
CA VAL A 275 40.02 -9.76 -16.29
C VAL A 275 40.43 -10.99 -17.11
N LYS A 276 40.99 -12.00 -16.43
CA LYS A 276 41.35 -13.27 -17.07
C LYS A 276 40.12 -14.00 -17.62
N ASN A 277 39.05 -14.09 -16.84
CA ASN A 277 37.82 -14.74 -17.27
C ASN A 277 37.20 -14.02 -18.49
N LEU A 278 37.16 -12.69 -18.45
CA LEU A 278 36.63 -11.87 -19.55
C LEU A 278 37.39 -12.15 -20.84
N TYR A 279 38.73 -12.10 -20.83
CA TYR A 279 39.51 -12.39 -22.03
C TYR A 279 39.39 -13.83 -22.52
N GLN A 280 39.18 -14.81 -21.63
CA GLN A 280 38.89 -16.18 -22.04
C GLN A 280 37.55 -16.29 -22.76
N SER A 281 36.51 -15.60 -22.27
CA SER A 281 35.18 -15.58 -22.90
C SER A 281 35.15 -14.98 -24.32
N PHE A 282 36.17 -14.21 -24.73
CA PHE A 282 36.30 -13.71 -26.12
C PHE A 282 37.06 -14.67 -27.05
N GLN A 283 37.74 -15.67 -26.50
CA GLN A 283 38.50 -16.66 -27.27
C GLN A 283 37.67 -17.90 -27.62
N ASP A 284 36.55 -18.11 -26.92
CA ASP A 284 35.56 -19.17 -27.14
C ASP A 284 34.45 -18.73 -28.10
#